data_AF-A0A9R1V261-F1
#
_entry.id   AF-A0A9R1V261-F1
#
_cell.length_a   1.000
_cell.length_b   1.000
_cell.length_c   1.000
_cell.angle_alpha   90.00
_cell.angle_beta   90.00
_cell.angle_gamma   90.00
#
_symmetry.space_group_name_H-M   'P 1'
#
loop_
_entity.id
_entity.type
_entity.pdbx_description
1 polymer ?
#
loop_
_entity_poly.entity_id
_entity_poly.type
_entity_poly.pdbx_seq_one_letter_code
_entity_poly.pdbx_strand_id
1 'polypeptide(L)'
;MALQIARRFLRIHTADEVFTTTFRNPTNRLFSPTDRSYSSSSSDLIRATLFPGDGIGPEIATSVKQIFNAAEVPIEWEEHYVGTEVDPRTQSFVTWESLESVRRNKVGLKGPMATPIGKGHRSLNLTLRKELNLYANVRPCYSLPGYKTRYDDVNLITIRENTEGEYSGLEHQLSSYHLLHS
;
A
#
# COMPACT_ATOMS: atom_id res chain seq x y z
N MET A 1 -20.30 47.26 -12.42
CA MET A 1 -19.72 48.57 -12.80
C MET A 1 -18.26 48.31 -13.14
N ALA A 2 -17.99 47.86 -14.37
CA ALA A 2 -17.39 48.66 -15.44
C ALA A 2 -15.94 49.12 -15.07
N LEU A 3 -14.89 48.39 -15.46
CA LEU A 3 -14.23 48.36 -16.77
C LEU A 3 -13.34 49.60 -17.03
N GLN A 4 -12.02 49.42 -17.05
CA GLN A 4 -11.02 50.06 -17.95
C GLN A 4 -9.72 49.23 -17.85
N ILE A 5 -9.29 48.44 -18.86
CA ILE A 5 -8.69 48.81 -20.17
C ILE A 5 -7.26 49.36 -19.99
N ALA A 6 -6.19 48.96 -20.70
CA ALA A 6 -5.88 47.88 -21.64
C ALA A 6 -4.42 48.08 -22.13
N ARG A 7 -3.92 47.06 -22.86
CA ARG A 7 -2.81 47.07 -23.85
C ARG A 7 -1.41 46.85 -23.24
N ARG A 8 -0.56 45.93 -23.73
CA ARG A 8 -0.27 45.56 -25.14
C ARG A 8 0.49 44.20 -25.12
N PHE A 9 -0.04 43.11 -25.66
CA PHE A 9 0.17 42.59 -27.03
C PHE A 9 1.57 41.99 -27.32
N LEU A 10 1.61 40.64 -27.42
CA LEU A 10 2.43 39.74 -28.29
C LEU A 10 3.98 39.84 -28.26
N ARG A 11 4.81 38.82 -28.54
CA ARG A 11 4.82 37.35 -28.71
C ARG A 11 6.29 37.03 -29.14
N ILE A 12 6.76 35.79 -28.98
CA ILE A 12 7.82 35.09 -29.76
C ILE A 12 9.25 34.92 -29.18
N HIS A 13 9.53 33.65 -28.85
CA HIS A 13 10.71 32.77 -29.04
C HIS A 13 12.13 32.99 -28.45
N THR A 14 12.63 31.82 -27.97
CA THR A 14 13.98 31.22 -28.02
C THR A 14 15.08 31.72 -27.09
N ALA A 15 15.53 30.82 -26.20
CA ALA A 15 16.93 30.48 -26.02
C ALA A 15 17.05 29.23 -25.11
N ASP A 16 17.23 28.07 -25.75
CA ASP A 16 17.91 26.93 -25.15
C ASP A 16 19.42 27.22 -25.07
N GLU A 17 20.08 26.60 -24.07
CA GLU A 17 21.52 26.34 -23.96
C GLU A 17 22.51 27.51 -23.83
N VAL A 18 23.05 27.69 -22.62
CA VAL A 18 24.49 27.98 -22.44
C VAL A 18 25.07 27.11 -21.32
N PHE A 19 26.10 26.36 -21.72
CA PHE A 19 26.94 25.41 -21.00
C PHE A 19 27.53 25.90 -19.66
N THR A 20 27.46 24.99 -18.68
CA THR A 20 28.60 24.43 -17.91
C THR A 20 29.60 25.41 -17.27
N THR A 21 29.60 25.49 -15.94
CA THR A 21 30.84 25.38 -15.14
C THR A 21 30.53 24.82 -13.75
N THR A 22 31.22 23.74 -13.43
CA THR A 22 31.28 22.94 -12.22
C THR A 22 31.81 23.69 -10.98
N PHE A 23 31.19 23.48 -9.82
CA PHE A 23 31.91 23.24 -8.55
C PHE A 23 31.09 22.29 -7.66
N ARG A 24 31.72 21.17 -7.29
CA ARG A 24 31.17 20.09 -6.46
C ARG A 24 31.10 20.53 -4.99
N ASN A 25 30.01 20.20 -4.30
CA ASN A 25 29.97 20.12 -2.84
C ASN A 25 29.26 18.81 -2.44
N PRO A 26 29.92 17.83 -1.79
CA PRO A 26 29.38 16.47 -1.63
C PRO A 26 28.62 16.24 -0.31
N THR A 27 27.97 17.26 0.25
CA THR A 27 27.21 17.13 1.52
C THR A 27 25.95 17.98 1.48
N ASN A 28 24.87 17.43 0.92
CA ASN A 28 23.46 17.73 1.21
C ASN A 28 22.59 17.09 0.11
N ARG A 29 22.33 15.78 0.18
CA ARG A 29 21.10 15.25 -0.42
C ARG A 29 19.99 15.40 0.62
N LEU A 30 19.54 16.64 0.77
CA LEU A 30 18.18 16.88 1.24
C LEU A 30 17.28 16.22 0.20
N PHE A 31 16.51 15.22 0.61
CA PHE A 31 15.44 14.67 -0.21
C PHE A 31 14.46 15.81 -0.51
N SER A 32 14.58 16.44 -1.68
CA SER A 32 13.59 17.39 -2.16
C SER A 32 12.31 16.60 -2.49
N PRO A 33 11.13 16.99 -1.97
CA PRO A 33 9.88 16.29 -2.30
C PRO A 33 9.40 16.52 -3.74
N THR A 34 10.10 17.30 -4.55
CA THR A 34 9.53 17.97 -5.73
C THR A 34 9.93 17.41 -7.10
N ASP A 35 10.81 16.41 -7.20
CA ASP A 35 11.23 15.84 -8.50
C ASP A 35 10.84 14.35 -8.67
N ARG A 36 9.62 13.99 -8.28
CA ARG A 36 8.95 12.84 -8.91
C ARG A 36 7.87 13.37 -9.85
N SER A 37 8.29 13.72 -11.05
CA SER A 37 7.36 13.79 -12.18
C SER A 37 6.82 12.38 -12.40
N TYR A 38 5.62 12.08 -11.88
CA TYR A 38 4.84 10.94 -12.35
C TYR A 38 4.37 11.26 -13.78
N SER A 39 5.29 11.22 -14.75
CA SER A 39 4.90 11.33 -16.15
C SER A 39 4.34 9.97 -16.59
N SER A 40 3.08 9.70 -16.25
CA SER A 40 2.33 8.69 -17.00
C SER A 40 2.01 9.30 -18.37
N SER A 41 2.89 9.08 -19.33
CA SER A 41 2.65 9.38 -20.73
C SER A 41 1.68 8.36 -21.34
N SER A 42 0.48 8.26 -20.77
CA SER A 42 -0.72 7.63 -21.34
C SER A 42 -1.84 7.67 -20.30
N SER A 43 -3.05 7.88 -20.78
CA SER A 43 -4.34 7.81 -20.09
C SER A 43 -4.71 6.39 -19.64
N ASP A 44 -3.74 5.62 -19.14
CA ASP A 44 -3.97 4.21 -18.82
C ASP A 44 -4.47 4.12 -17.40
N LEU A 45 -5.79 3.95 -17.29
CA LEU A 45 -6.50 3.70 -16.06
C LEU A 45 -5.90 2.49 -15.33
N ILE A 46 -5.37 2.69 -14.13
CA ILE A 46 -4.81 1.64 -13.30
C ILE A 46 -5.97 0.91 -12.63
N ARG A 47 -6.19 -0.35 -12.96
CA ARG A 47 -7.16 -1.19 -12.24
C ARG A 47 -6.49 -1.76 -11.00
N ALA A 48 -7.10 -1.55 -9.84
CA ALA A 48 -6.58 -2.05 -8.56
C ALA A 48 -7.69 -2.75 -7.77
N THR A 49 -7.35 -3.88 -7.18
CA THR A 49 -8.29 -4.59 -6.29
C THR A 49 -8.36 -3.88 -4.94
N LEU A 50 -9.56 -3.56 -4.47
CA LEU A 50 -9.77 -2.94 -3.16
C LEU A 50 -10.49 -3.91 -2.24
N PHE A 51 -9.91 -4.20 -1.09
CA PHE A 51 -10.62 -4.86 0.01
C PHE A 51 -10.95 -3.83 1.09
N PRO A 52 -12.22 -3.44 1.29
CA PRO A 52 -12.57 -2.47 2.33
C PRO A 52 -12.17 -2.93 3.74
N GLY A 53 -12.22 -4.24 3.99
CA GLY A 53 -11.88 -4.82 5.29
C GLY A 53 -13.04 -4.78 6.28
N ASP A 54 -12.72 -5.03 7.56
CA ASP A 54 -13.68 -5.19 8.66
C ASP A 54 -13.54 -4.06 9.69
N GLY A 55 -14.54 -3.93 10.57
CA GLY A 55 -14.54 -2.93 11.64
C GLY A 55 -14.49 -1.51 11.07
N ILE A 56 -13.40 -0.79 11.37
CA ILE A 56 -13.15 0.57 10.84
C ILE A 56 -12.71 0.59 9.36
N GLY A 57 -12.50 -0.58 8.74
CA GLY A 57 -11.99 -0.71 7.38
C GLY A 57 -12.81 0.02 6.30
N PRO A 58 -14.15 -0.19 6.22
CA PRO A 58 -14.99 0.46 5.21
C PRO A 58 -14.96 2.00 5.26
N GLU A 59 -14.87 2.58 6.46
CA GLU A 59 -14.73 4.03 6.64
C GLU A 59 -13.40 4.51 6.07
N ILE A 60 -12.29 3.86 6.43
CA ILE A 60 -10.96 4.17 5.93
C ILE A 60 -10.90 4.04 4.40
N ALA A 61 -11.46 2.95 3.85
CA ALA A 61 -11.48 2.71 2.41
C ALA A 61 -12.25 3.81 1.66
N THR A 62 -13.35 4.31 2.24
CA THR A 62 -14.10 5.43 1.69
C THR A 62 -13.27 6.71 1.68
N SER A 63 -12.59 7.02 2.80
CA SER A 63 -11.69 8.18 2.86
C SER A 63 -10.54 8.09 1.85
N VAL A 64 -9.95 6.89 1.66
CA VAL A 64 -8.91 6.69 0.64
C VAL A 64 -9.44 6.95 -0.77
N LYS A 65 -10.62 6.40 -1.12
CA LYS A 65 -11.25 6.67 -2.42
C LYS A 65 -11.47 8.17 -2.65
N GLN A 66 -11.92 8.90 -1.63
CA GLN A 66 -12.11 10.35 -1.70
C GLN A 66 -10.79 11.09 -1.94
N ILE A 67 -9.72 10.72 -1.23
CA ILE A 67 -8.39 11.32 -1.40
C ILE A 67 -7.86 11.06 -2.82
N PHE A 68 -7.97 9.82 -3.32
CA PHE A 68 -7.50 9.47 -4.67
C PHE A 68 -8.29 10.21 -5.76
N ASN A 69 -9.60 10.35 -5.59
CA ASN A 69 -10.44 11.12 -6.50
C ASN A 69 -10.06 12.61 -6.49
N ALA A 70 -9.86 13.19 -5.31
CA ALA A 70 -9.47 14.59 -5.16
C ALA A 70 -8.06 14.87 -5.72
N ALA A 71 -7.17 13.88 -5.67
CA ALA A 71 -5.83 13.93 -6.25
C ALA A 71 -5.80 13.54 -7.75
N GLU A 72 -6.96 13.31 -8.37
CA GLU A 72 -7.11 12.94 -9.79
C GLU A 72 -6.24 11.73 -10.18
N VAL A 73 -6.06 10.77 -9.26
CA VAL A 73 -5.30 9.56 -9.54
C VAL A 73 -6.09 8.71 -10.55
N PRO A 74 -5.49 8.29 -11.68
CA PRO A 74 -6.19 7.53 -12.71
C PRO A 74 -6.34 6.06 -12.28
N ILE A 75 -7.17 5.80 -11.27
CA ILE A 75 -7.39 4.47 -10.68
C ILE A 75 -8.87 4.05 -10.80
N GLU A 76 -9.08 2.78 -11.12
CA GLU A 76 -10.38 2.11 -11.06
C GLU A 76 -10.32 1.04 -9.99
N TRP A 77 -11.24 1.11 -9.04
CA TRP A 77 -11.31 0.16 -7.93
C TRP A 77 -12.21 -1.03 -8.28
N GLU A 78 -11.64 -2.23 -8.24
CA GLU A 78 -12.38 -3.48 -8.26
C GLU A 78 -12.55 -3.97 -6.82
N GLU A 79 -13.72 -3.71 -6.24
CA GLU A 79 -13.97 -4.03 -4.83
C GLU A 79 -14.26 -5.51 -4.61
N HIS A 80 -13.56 -6.10 -3.64
CA HIS A 80 -13.75 -7.46 -3.17
C HIS A 80 -13.96 -7.48 -1.66
N TYR A 81 -14.90 -8.29 -1.21
CA TYR A 81 -15.26 -8.42 0.20
C TYR A 81 -14.81 -9.78 0.72
N VAL A 82 -14.48 -9.84 2.02
CA VAL A 82 -14.16 -11.10 2.69
C VAL A 82 -15.42 -11.97 2.69
N GLY A 83 -15.28 -13.23 2.30
CA GLY A 83 -16.38 -14.18 2.28
C GLY A 83 -16.92 -14.47 3.68
N THR A 84 -18.19 -14.86 3.77
CA THR A 84 -18.80 -15.35 5.02
C THR A 84 -18.47 -16.81 5.32
N GLU A 85 -18.03 -17.55 4.30
CA GLU A 85 -17.67 -18.95 4.35
C GLU A 85 -16.23 -19.16 3.89
N VAL A 86 -15.63 -20.28 4.31
CA VAL A 86 -14.26 -20.66 3.91
C VAL A 86 -14.30 -21.19 2.47
N ASP A 87 -13.53 -20.59 1.58
CA ASP A 87 -13.34 -21.12 0.23
C ASP A 87 -12.42 -22.36 0.30
N PRO A 88 -12.86 -23.53 -0.19
CA PRO A 88 -12.08 -24.76 -0.11
C PRO A 88 -10.76 -24.69 -0.90
N ARG A 89 -10.66 -23.84 -1.93
CA ARG A 89 -9.43 -23.68 -2.74
C ARG A 89 -8.36 -22.89 -2.01
N THR A 90 -8.75 -21.96 -1.15
CA THR A 90 -7.82 -21.07 -0.42
C THR A 90 -7.67 -21.46 1.05
N GLN A 91 -8.55 -22.33 1.56
CA GLN A 91 -8.69 -22.67 2.98
C GLN A 91 -8.81 -21.42 3.88
N SER A 92 -9.43 -20.36 3.35
CA SER A 92 -9.57 -19.05 3.99
C SER A 92 -10.88 -18.38 3.57
N PHE A 93 -11.26 -17.30 4.27
CA PHE A 93 -12.40 -16.46 3.85
C PHE A 93 -12.05 -15.52 2.67
N VAL A 94 -10.80 -15.48 2.25
CA VAL A 94 -10.43 -14.89 0.95
C VAL A 94 -10.82 -15.87 -0.14
N THR A 95 -11.75 -15.49 -1.02
CA THR A 95 -12.19 -16.34 -2.12
C THR A 95 -11.12 -16.43 -3.21
N TRP A 96 -11.20 -17.47 -4.04
CA TRP A 96 -10.31 -17.60 -5.19
C TRP A 96 -10.49 -16.43 -6.17
N GLU A 97 -11.71 -15.96 -6.37
CA GLU A 97 -12.04 -14.85 -7.26
C GLU A 97 -11.35 -13.56 -6.82
N SER A 98 -11.26 -13.34 -5.49
CA SER A 98 -10.50 -12.23 -4.92
C SER A 98 -8.99 -12.35 -5.18
N LEU A 99 -8.42 -13.55 -5.08
CA LEU A 99 -7.00 -13.77 -5.42
C LEU A 99 -6.73 -13.54 -6.91
N GLU A 100 -7.60 -14.05 -7.77
CA GLU A 100 -7.49 -13.86 -9.23
C GLU A 100 -7.62 -12.39 -9.62
N SER A 101 -8.47 -11.63 -8.94
CA SER A 101 -8.56 -10.19 -9.10
C SER A 101 -7.21 -9.52 -8.83
N VAL A 102 -6.58 -9.80 -7.69
CA VAL A 102 -5.27 -9.22 -7.35
C VAL A 102 -4.18 -9.70 -8.30
N ARG A 103 -4.20 -10.98 -8.72
CA ARG A 103 -3.23 -11.53 -9.69
C ARG A 103 -3.38 -10.91 -11.06
N ARG A 104 -4.60 -10.59 -11.50
CA ARG A 104 -4.87 -9.89 -12.76
C ARG A 104 -4.43 -8.44 -12.70
N ASN A 105 -4.84 -7.73 -11.64
CA ASN A 105 -4.64 -6.30 -11.48
C ASN A 105 -3.21 -5.95 -11.02
N LYS A 106 -2.47 -6.90 -10.44
CA LYS A 106 -1.11 -6.79 -9.86
C LYS A 106 -1.00 -5.84 -8.66
N VAL A 107 -1.99 -4.97 -8.47
CA VAL A 107 -2.07 -3.99 -7.39
C VAL A 107 -3.33 -4.25 -6.57
N GLY A 108 -3.15 -4.31 -5.26
CA GLY A 108 -4.24 -4.46 -4.31
C GLY A 108 -4.06 -3.54 -3.11
N LEU A 109 -5.15 -2.88 -2.69
CA LEU A 109 -5.22 -2.14 -1.44
C LEU A 109 -6.17 -2.86 -0.50
N LYS A 110 -5.79 -3.00 0.77
CA LYS A 110 -6.66 -3.63 1.77
C LYS A 110 -6.74 -2.88 3.09
N GLY A 111 -7.96 -2.73 3.60
CA GLY A 111 -8.22 -2.31 4.96
C GLY A 111 -7.78 -3.36 6.01
N PRO A 112 -7.97 -3.07 7.30
CA PRO A 112 -7.83 -4.05 8.37
C PRO A 112 -8.80 -5.22 8.14
N MET A 113 -8.33 -6.46 8.29
CA MET A 113 -9.15 -7.65 8.16
C MET A 113 -9.03 -8.46 9.43
N ALA A 114 -10.15 -8.76 10.08
CA ALA A 114 -10.17 -9.53 11.30
C ALA A 114 -9.95 -11.01 10.95
N THR A 115 -9.00 -11.66 11.62
CA THR A 115 -8.86 -13.12 11.55
C THR A 115 -9.47 -13.72 12.82
N PRO A 116 -10.54 -14.53 12.73
CA PRO A 116 -11.06 -15.22 13.89
C PRO A 116 -9.99 -16.16 14.49
N ILE A 117 -9.78 -16.10 15.80
CA ILE A 117 -8.78 -16.94 16.48
C ILE A 117 -9.39 -18.34 16.71
N GLY A 118 -8.63 -19.40 16.43
CA GLY A 118 -8.90 -20.73 16.98
C GLY A 118 -9.86 -21.67 16.24
N LYS A 119 -10.16 -21.48 14.93
CA LYS A 119 -11.08 -22.38 14.20
C LYS A 119 -10.50 -23.03 12.93
N GLY A 120 -9.24 -23.50 12.96
CA GLY A 120 -8.69 -24.38 11.90
C GLY A 120 -8.64 -23.82 10.46
N HIS A 121 -8.90 -22.53 10.27
CA HIS A 121 -8.81 -21.84 8.98
C HIS A 121 -7.55 -20.99 8.92
N ARG A 122 -7.01 -20.77 7.70
CA ARG A 122 -5.83 -19.94 7.52
C ARG A 122 -6.16 -18.46 7.68
N SER A 123 -5.26 -17.72 8.33
CA SER A 123 -5.39 -16.25 8.46
C SER A 123 -5.49 -15.59 7.10
N LEU A 124 -6.42 -14.65 6.94
CA LEU A 124 -6.66 -13.90 5.71
C LEU A 124 -5.39 -13.20 5.20
N ASN A 125 -4.69 -12.55 6.12
CA ASN A 125 -3.45 -11.85 5.81
C ASN A 125 -2.33 -12.81 5.39
N LEU A 126 -2.27 -14.00 6.01
CA LEU A 126 -1.28 -15.01 5.66
C LEU A 126 -1.58 -15.63 4.29
N THR A 127 -2.85 -15.95 4.02
CA THR A 127 -3.30 -16.47 2.73
C THR A 127 -2.94 -15.51 1.61
N LEU A 128 -3.28 -14.21 1.72
CA LEU A 128 -2.90 -13.22 0.70
C LEU A 128 -1.39 -13.20 0.45
N ARG A 129 -0.57 -13.26 1.50
CA ARG A 129 0.89 -13.19 1.35
C ARG A 129 1.48 -14.42 0.67
N LYS A 130 1.04 -15.61 1.07
CA LYS A 130 1.51 -16.88 0.51
C LYS A 130 1.01 -17.07 -0.92
N GLU A 131 -0.29 -16.90 -1.16
CA GLU A 131 -0.92 -17.12 -2.46
C GLU A 131 -0.49 -16.12 -3.54
N LEU A 132 -0.04 -14.93 -3.14
CA LEU A 132 0.46 -13.90 -4.05
C LEU A 132 2.01 -13.79 -4.03
N ASN A 133 2.70 -14.67 -3.31
CA ASN A 133 4.16 -14.67 -3.16
C ASN A 133 4.75 -13.31 -2.74
N LEU A 134 4.09 -12.63 -1.79
CA LEU A 134 4.49 -11.31 -1.27
C LEU A 134 5.57 -11.44 -0.19
N TYR A 135 6.78 -11.83 -0.61
CA TYR A 135 7.90 -12.17 0.27
C TYR A 135 8.46 -10.99 1.09
N ALA A 136 8.37 -9.76 0.59
CA ALA A 136 8.89 -8.58 1.26
C ALA A 136 7.77 -7.75 1.90
N ASN A 137 7.83 -7.59 3.22
CA ASN A 137 7.04 -6.62 3.95
C ASN A 137 7.87 -5.36 4.22
N VAL A 138 7.63 -4.31 3.44
CA VAL A 138 8.34 -3.03 3.54
C VAL A 138 7.54 -2.09 4.44
N ARG A 139 8.18 -1.56 5.49
CA ARG A 139 7.56 -0.59 6.43
C ARG A 139 8.42 0.66 6.58
N PRO A 140 8.12 1.74 5.84
CA PRO A 140 8.69 3.05 6.11
C PRO A 140 8.22 3.55 7.48
N CYS A 141 9.14 4.08 8.28
CA CYS A 141 8.87 4.69 9.57
C CYS A 141 9.64 6.00 9.64
N TYR A 142 8.93 7.13 9.64
CA TYR A 142 9.53 8.45 9.73
C TYR A 142 8.72 9.39 10.60
N SER A 143 9.39 10.36 11.21
CA SER A 143 8.74 11.38 12.03
C SER A 143 7.87 12.29 11.15
N LEU A 144 6.60 12.46 11.54
CA LEU A 144 5.67 13.36 10.86
C LEU A 144 5.81 14.78 11.40
N PRO A 145 6.05 15.79 10.54
CA PRO A 145 6.10 17.19 10.95
C PRO A 145 4.82 17.60 11.70
N GLY A 146 4.98 18.28 12.84
CA GLY A 146 3.86 18.75 13.66
C GLY A 146 3.31 17.73 14.65
N TYR A 147 3.79 16.48 14.66
CA TYR A 147 3.35 15.47 15.63
C TYR A 147 4.45 15.17 16.65
N LYS A 148 4.20 15.51 17.93
CA LYS A 148 5.17 15.28 19.01
C LYS A 148 5.22 13.79 19.35
N THR A 149 6.40 13.19 19.22
CA THR A 149 6.66 11.82 19.69
C THR A 149 7.78 11.81 20.72
N ARG A 150 8.22 10.63 21.16
CA ARG A 150 9.37 10.51 22.09
C ARG A 150 10.71 10.82 21.42
N TYR A 151 10.82 10.61 20.10
CA TYR A 151 12.06 10.78 19.34
C TYR A 151 11.82 11.68 18.13
N ASP A 152 12.79 12.52 17.83
CA ASP A 152 12.76 13.41 16.67
C ASP A 152 13.56 12.81 15.51
N ASP A 153 13.27 13.26 14.28
CA ASP A 153 14.00 12.93 13.06
C ASP A 153 14.21 11.43 12.78
N VAL A 154 13.26 10.59 13.18
CA VAL A 154 13.26 9.17 12.80
C VAL A 154 13.08 9.09 11.28
N ASN A 155 13.93 8.32 10.61
CA ASN A 155 13.83 8.03 9.19
C ASN A 155 14.48 6.68 8.87
N LEU A 156 13.68 5.62 8.85
CA LEU A 156 14.13 4.26 8.57
C LEU A 156 13.10 3.47 7.77
N ILE A 157 13.56 2.40 7.13
CA ILE A 157 12.70 1.44 6.44
C ILE A 157 13.04 0.05 6.98
N THR A 158 12.07 -0.66 7.53
CA THR A 158 12.24 -2.07 7.85
C THR A 158 11.80 -2.92 6.68
N ILE A 159 12.66 -3.83 6.22
CA ILE A 159 12.31 -4.87 5.24
C ILE A 159 12.27 -6.19 6.00
N ARG A 160 11.06 -6.76 6.09
CA ARG A 160 10.81 -8.00 6.80
C ARG A 160 10.45 -9.11 5.81
N GLU A 161 11.06 -10.28 5.97
CA GLU A 161 10.66 -11.52 5.30
C GLU A 161 9.25 -11.93 5.77
N ASN A 162 8.38 -12.30 4.83
CA ASN A 162 6.92 -12.33 5.03
C ASN A 162 6.25 -13.62 4.53
N THR A 163 7.03 -14.57 4.03
CA THR A 163 6.58 -15.86 3.47
C THR A 163 6.94 -17.06 4.36
N GLU A 164 7.99 -16.96 5.19
CA GLU A 164 8.55 -18.06 5.98
C GLU A 164 8.66 -17.73 7.50
N GLY A 165 9.48 -18.50 8.22
CA GLY A 165 9.73 -18.34 9.66
C GLY A 165 8.67 -18.95 10.58
N GLU A 166 8.62 -18.50 11.84
CA GLU A 166 7.62 -18.96 12.84
C GLU A 166 6.18 -18.72 12.39
N TYR A 167 5.95 -17.75 11.50
CA TYR A 167 4.65 -17.45 10.91
C TYR A 167 4.24 -18.44 9.79
N SER A 168 5.04 -19.47 9.52
CA SER A 168 4.70 -20.55 8.60
C SER A 168 3.48 -21.36 9.07
N GLY A 169 3.17 -21.34 10.37
CA GLY A 169 2.07 -22.10 10.98
C GLY A 169 2.37 -23.58 11.17
N LEU A 170 3.65 -23.98 11.12
CA LEU A 170 4.10 -25.35 11.34
C LEU A 170 4.32 -25.60 12.85
N GLU A 171 3.23 -25.77 13.58
CA GLU A 171 3.24 -26.08 15.01
C GLU A 171 2.98 -27.56 15.25
N HIS A 172 3.72 -28.17 16.18
CA HIS A 172 3.50 -29.53 16.64
C HIS A 172 3.25 -29.53 18.15
N GLN A 173 2.14 -30.12 18.59
CA GLN A 173 1.88 -30.34 20.00
C GLN A 173 2.57 -31.63 20.44
N LEU A 174 3.54 -31.53 21.35
CA LEU A 174 4.12 -32.70 22.02
C LEU A 174 3.17 -33.15 23.14
N SER A 175 2.98 -34.47 23.25
CA SER A 175 1.86 -35.12 23.97
C SER A 175 1.61 -34.65 25.41
N SER A 176 0.34 -34.65 25.80
CA SER A 176 -0.13 -34.56 27.19
C SER A 176 0.43 -35.70 28.04
N TYR A 177 1.04 -35.36 29.17
CA TYR A 177 1.51 -36.30 30.19
C TYR A 177 0.36 -37.26 30.58
N HIS A 178 0.49 -38.52 30.20
CA HIS A 178 -0.29 -39.61 30.79
C HIS A 178 0.30 -39.84 32.19
N LEU A 179 -0.27 -39.18 33.20
CA LEU A 179 -0.01 -39.50 34.60
C LEU A 179 -0.53 -40.93 34.86
N LEU A 180 0.36 -41.90 34.69
CA LEU A 180 0.20 -43.24 35.25
C LEU A 180 0.10 -43.08 36.77
N HIS A 181 -1.13 -43.09 37.28
CA HIS A 181 -1.38 -43.37 38.69
C HIS A 181 -1.17 -44.88 38.88
N SER A 182 -0.02 -45.23 39.44
CA SER A 182 0.23 -46.50 40.13
C SER A 182 -0.28 -46.42 41.57
#